data_AF-A0A936CAL8-F1
#
_entry.id   AF-A0A936CAL8-F1
#
_cell.length_a   1.000
_cell.length_b   1.000
_cell.length_c   1.000
_cell.angle_alpha   90.00
_cell.angle_beta   90.00
_cell.angle_gamma   90.00
#
_symmetry.space_group_name_H-M   'P 1'
#
loop_
_entity.id
_entity.type
_entity.pdbx_description
1 polymer ?
#
loop_
_entity_poly.entity_id
_entity_poly.type
_entity_poly.pdbx_seq_one_letter_code
_entity_poly.pdbx_strand_id
1 'polypeptide(L)'
;MIRDVPRGHVSFGGGALIDPKDGDLLGGYTFGAGDLHGAQVPYSMNTPLAVVKAGDNDFLYLTTRDTRVRPKRYYFQAGERAFRTEAIYEHDGWRNDRRVVVPTWQLGHTATLDDAIALHMAHIERAFGIPTWESRTDVPAWMRNTALVMTMHGQHFTGFIFNDYAQQLAILRWVATKIPAARVLVFLASWDGRYYWDYPNYTVPARMGGEAGFRTLISEAQKLGLRMMPMVGTNSANCKQPRLGQDQERGDAQDRRRHLQPELRIWNNDRHRDGLAHLHESGRRHRVSTWKRRIAETIERFGVDAYFLDIVGGHVNSTNGDMHEGTRLLVQNLRAGTPRCWAWARCPTTRSTPSSPCITLATGRSGGSTSRFFSHLSAPAPGRGSSGAHEWARALHQRTLGLNPQRDPHAAGGRRYLHAPRRCRRSSRAAKTRAGIA
;
A
#
# COMPACT_ATOMS: atom_id res chain seq x y z
N MET A 1 26.10 -16.72 1.27
CA MET A 1 26.69 -15.82 2.28
C MET A 1 27.78 -15.03 1.61
N ILE A 2 27.82 -13.72 1.85
CA ILE A 2 28.83 -12.80 1.33
C ILE A 2 29.54 -12.21 2.54
N ARG A 3 30.86 -12.29 2.57
CA ARG A 3 31.70 -11.75 3.65
C ARG A 3 32.28 -10.41 3.23
N ASP A 4 32.75 -9.66 4.22
CA ASP A 4 33.52 -8.44 4.02
C ASP A 4 32.77 -7.35 3.24
N VAL A 5 31.43 -7.33 3.35
CA VAL A 5 30.62 -6.24 2.81
C VAL A 5 30.88 -4.99 3.67
N PRO A 6 31.26 -3.84 3.10
CA PRO A 6 31.62 -2.66 3.89
C PRO A 6 30.53 -2.27 4.89
N ARG A 7 30.92 -1.79 6.07
CA ARG A 7 29.97 -1.12 6.94
C ARG A 7 29.53 0.21 6.32
N GLY A 8 28.32 0.63 6.63
CA GLY A 8 27.83 1.93 6.20
C GLY A 8 26.33 1.99 6.18
N HIS A 9 25.82 2.99 5.48
CA HIS A 9 24.39 3.15 5.31
C HIS A 9 23.86 2.16 4.29
N VAL A 10 22.71 1.55 4.58
CA VAL A 10 22.06 0.57 3.70
C VAL A 10 20.75 1.14 3.16
N SER A 11 20.51 1.00 1.87
CA SER A 11 19.24 1.27 1.21
C SER A 11 18.59 -0.04 0.81
N PHE A 12 17.33 -0.23 1.20
CA PHE A 12 16.49 -1.34 0.78
C PHE A 12 15.48 -0.88 -0.26
N GLY A 13 15.37 -1.61 -1.37
CA GLY A 13 14.47 -1.31 -2.49
C GLY A 13 14.73 0.04 -3.16
N GLY A 14 15.91 0.64 -3.02
CA GLY A 14 16.17 2.02 -3.48
C GLY A 14 15.48 3.09 -2.62
N GLY A 15 15.21 2.76 -1.35
CA GLY A 15 14.73 3.67 -0.31
C GLY A 15 15.80 4.62 0.22
N ALA A 16 15.44 5.36 1.27
CA ALA A 16 16.39 6.17 2.01
C ALA A 16 17.52 5.31 2.59
N LEU A 17 18.71 5.89 2.68
CA LEU A 17 19.86 5.30 3.35
C LEU A 17 19.63 5.25 4.86
N ILE A 18 19.79 4.07 5.45
CA ILE A 18 19.60 3.80 6.88
C ILE A 18 20.97 3.52 7.48
N ASP A 19 21.33 4.23 8.56
CA ASP A 19 22.50 3.90 9.37
C ASP A 19 22.11 2.86 10.44
N PRO A 20 22.58 1.61 10.35
CA PRO A 20 22.33 0.62 11.39
C PRO A 20 23.03 0.91 12.71
N LYS A 21 23.99 1.83 12.73
CA LYS A 21 25.00 1.94 13.79
C LYS A 21 25.65 0.58 13.98
N ASP A 22 25.45 -0.06 15.13
CA ASP A 22 26.03 -1.37 15.46
C ASP A 22 25.01 -2.51 15.41
N GLY A 23 23.78 -2.21 15.00
CA GLY A 23 22.70 -3.20 14.88
C GLY A 23 22.70 -3.94 13.55
N ASP A 24 21.97 -5.04 13.51
CA ASP A 24 21.70 -5.77 12.28
C ASP A 24 20.59 -5.11 11.46
N LEU A 25 20.55 -5.42 10.16
CA LEU A 25 19.44 -5.05 9.29
C LEU A 25 18.88 -6.25 8.56
N LEU A 26 17.56 -6.35 8.51
CA LEU A 26 16.84 -7.34 7.71
C LEU A 26 15.90 -6.62 6.74
N GLY A 27 16.14 -6.76 5.44
CA GLY A 27 15.25 -6.31 4.39
C GLY A 27 14.47 -7.48 3.80
N GLY A 28 13.20 -7.26 3.46
CA GLY A 28 12.30 -8.30 2.97
C GLY A 28 11.49 -7.89 1.74
N TYR A 29 11.50 -8.73 0.71
CA TYR A 29 10.74 -8.62 -0.53
C TYR A 29 9.89 -9.88 -0.68
N THR A 30 8.63 -9.83 -1.09
CA THR A 30 7.78 -8.66 -1.36
C THR A 30 7.24 -8.02 -0.08
N PHE A 31 6.37 -6.99 -0.20
CA PHE A 31 5.78 -6.30 0.96
C PHE A 31 5.23 -7.29 1.99
N GLY A 32 5.74 -7.19 3.22
CA GLY A 32 5.42 -8.07 4.33
C GLY A 32 6.40 -9.21 4.58
N ALA A 33 7.12 -9.74 3.59
CA ALA A 33 8.21 -10.71 3.77
C ALA A 33 7.99 -11.83 4.82
N GLY A 34 6.75 -12.29 5.01
CA GLY A 34 6.35 -13.27 6.02
C GLY A 34 5.83 -12.72 7.35
N ASP A 35 6.10 -11.45 7.69
CA ASP A 35 5.52 -10.74 8.84
C ASP A 35 5.35 -9.25 8.49
N LEU A 36 4.09 -8.82 8.36
CA LEU A 36 3.75 -7.45 7.95
C LEU A 36 3.93 -6.42 9.09
N HIS A 37 3.80 -6.79 10.38
CA HIS A 37 3.71 -5.82 11.49
C HIS A 37 4.18 -6.29 12.91
N GLY A 38 4.87 -7.43 13.05
CA GLY A 38 5.57 -7.80 14.30
C GLY A 38 6.73 -6.88 14.72
N ALA A 39 7.26 -7.10 15.92
CA ALA A 39 8.37 -6.30 16.48
C ALA A 39 9.72 -6.54 15.77
N GLN A 40 9.81 -7.57 14.93
CA GLN A 40 10.99 -7.95 14.15
C GLN A 40 10.74 -7.89 12.63
N VAL A 41 9.82 -7.03 12.20
CA VAL A 41 9.45 -6.91 10.78
C VAL A 41 10.64 -6.45 9.96
N PRO A 42 10.99 -7.18 8.89
CA PRO A 42 11.97 -6.72 7.91
C PRO A 42 11.59 -5.35 7.34
N TYR A 43 12.60 -4.53 7.03
CA TYR A 43 12.41 -3.37 6.18
C TYR A 43 11.75 -3.81 4.86
N SER A 44 10.52 -3.37 4.65
CA SER A 44 9.72 -3.79 3.50
C SER A 44 10.26 -3.21 2.19
N MET A 45 10.46 -4.08 1.21
CA MET A 45 10.98 -3.75 -0.12
C MET A 45 9.92 -3.98 -1.18
N ASN A 46 9.83 -3.04 -2.12
CA ASN A 46 8.98 -3.17 -3.30
C ASN A 46 9.69 -3.84 -4.48
N THR A 47 11.01 -3.95 -4.40
CA THR A 47 11.87 -4.53 -5.44
C THR A 47 13.09 -5.16 -4.76
N PRO A 48 13.64 -6.29 -5.25
CA PRO A 48 14.70 -7.01 -4.57
C PRO A 48 16.07 -6.39 -4.84
N LEU A 49 16.30 -5.18 -4.30
CA LEU A 49 17.57 -4.45 -4.38
C LEU A 49 18.01 -4.04 -2.98
N ALA A 50 19.26 -4.31 -2.61
CA ALA A 50 19.90 -3.73 -1.44
C ALA A 50 21.18 -3.01 -1.88
N VAL A 51 21.47 -1.84 -1.32
CA VAL A 51 22.66 -1.05 -1.66
C VAL A 51 23.33 -0.58 -0.39
N VAL A 52 24.64 -0.78 -0.28
CA VAL A 52 25.48 -0.27 0.81
C VAL A 52 26.29 0.90 0.28
N LYS A 53 26.21 2.06 0.94
CA LYS A 53 27.14 3.17 0.70
C LYS A 53 28.47 2.83 1.40
N ALA A 54 29.43 2.30 0.64
CA ALA A 54 30.75 1.90 1.11
C ALA A 54 31.72 3.10 1.19
N GLY A 55 31.49 4.13 0.38
CA GLY A 55 32.23 5.38 0.37
C GLY A 55 31.41 6.48 -0.30
N ASP A 56 31.99 7.67 -0.50
CA ASP A 56 31.24 8.80 -1.06
C ASP A 56 30.78 8.58 -2.51
N ASN A 57 31.63 7.94 -3.32
CA ASN A 57 31.33 7.56 -4.71
C ASN A 57 31.45 6.04 -4.90
N ASP A 58 31.15 5.28 -3.85
CA ASP A 58 31.21 3.82 -3.89
C ASP A 58 29.97 3.21 -3.25
N PHE A 59 29.13 2.64 -4.11
CA PHE A 59 27.87 2.00 -3.75
C PHE A 59 27.90 0.55 -4.22
N LEU A 60 28.04 -0.35 -3.26
CA LEU A 60 27.97 -1.79 -3.48
C LEU A 60 26.50 -2.21 -3.49
N TYR A 61 26.02 -2.74 -4.62
CA TYR A 61 24.63 -3.19 -4.78
C TYR A 61 24.52 -4.71 -4.86
N LEU A 62 23.46 -5.25 -4.27
CA LEU A 62 23.04 -6.63 -4.35
C LEU A 62 21.65 -6.71 -4.94
N THR A 63 21.49 -7.46 -6.02
CA THR A 63 20.20 -7.65 -6.69
C THR A 63 20.06 -9.05 -7.27
N THR A 64 18.86 -9.39 -7.76
CA THR A 64 18.58 -10.62 -8.48
C THR A 64 18.20 -10.38 -9.93
N ARG A 65 18.67 -11.27 -10.81
CA ARG A 65 18.24 -11.34 -12.21
C ARG A 65 16.97 -12.18 -12.37
N ASP A 66 15.99 -11.89 -11.52
CA ASP A 66 14.70 -12.56 -11.51
C ASP A 66 13.86 -12.18 -12.73
N THR A 67 13.19 -13.16 -13.33
CA THR A 67 12.17 -12.96 -14.39
C THR A 67 10.74 -13.20 -13.88
N ARG A 68 10.60 -13.36 -12.56
CA ARG A 68 9.33 -13.59 -11.87
C ARG A 68 9.43 -13.05 -10.46
N VAL A 69 8.29 -12.74 -9.85
CA VAL A 69 8.25 -12.29 -8.45
C VAL A 69 8.49 -13.49 -7.55
N ARG A 70 9.58 -13.44 -6.80
CA ARG A 70 9.99 -14.48 -5.85
C ARG A 70 10.48 -13.82 -4.58
N PRO A 71 10.01 -14.20 -3.38
CA PRO A 71 10.41 -13.54 -2.15
C PRO A 71 11.92 -13.63 -1.92
N LYS A 72 12.49 -12.56 -1.35
CA LYS A 72 13.91 -12.40 -1.03
C LYS A 72 14.07 -11.79 0.34
N ARG A 73 15.12 -12.19 1.05
CA ARG A 73 15.57 -11.49 2.26
C ARG A 73 17.04 -11.11 2.11
N TYR A 74 17.38 -9.96 2.66
CA TYR A 74 18.74 -9.45 2.76
C TYR A 74 19.03 -9.22 4.23
N TYR A 75 19.87 -10.05 4.83
CA TYR A 75 20.29 -9.87 6.22
C TYR A 75 21.71 -9.33 6.23
N PHE A 76 21.92 -8.21 6.89
CA PHE A 76 23.22 -7.59 7.13
C PHE A 76 23.50 -7.74 8.62
N GLN A 77 24.27 -8.76 8.96
CA GLN A 77 24.75 -8.98 10.32
C GLN A 77 25.93 -8.05 10.59
N ALA A 78 25.86 -7.23 11.63
CA ALA A 78 26.92 -6.33 12.01
C ALA A 78 28.12 -7.13 12.56
N GLY A 79 29.26 -7.01 11.88
CA GLY A 79 30.57 -7.37 12.42
C GLY A 79 31.36 -6.11 12.80
N GLU A 80 32.50 -6.29 13.46
CA GLU A 80 33.34 -5.15 13.93
C GLU A 80 33.82 -4.26 12.78
N ARG A 81 34.16 -4.84 11.62
CA ARG A 81 34.75 -4.11 10.47
C ARG A 81 33.89 -4.13 9.21
N ALA A 82 33.03 -5.11 9.07
CA ALA A 82 32.23 -5.36 7.87
C ALA A 82 30.94 -6.08 8.24
N PHE A 83 29.94 -6.00 7.37
CA PHE A 83 28.78 -6.87 7.44
C PHE A 83 29.13 -8.27 6.94
N ARG A 84 28.57 -9.27 7.62
CA ARG A 84 28.29 -10.57 7.01
C ARG A 84 26.90 -10.49 6.40
N THR A 85 26.80 -10.65 5.09
CA THR A 85 25.54 -10.49 4.36
C THR A 85 24.98 -11.84 3.90
N GLU A 86 23.69 -12.03 4.11
CA GLU A 86 22.93 -13.17 3.59
C GLU A 86 21.93 -12.69 2.55
N ALA A 87 22.09 -13.20 1.33
CA ALA A 87 21.14 -13.05 0.24
C ALA A 87 20.30 -14.33 0.17
N ILE A 88 19.04 -14.24 0.58
CA ILE A 88 18.16 -15.39 0.81
C ILE A 88 17.07 -15.41 -0.25
N TYR A 89 16.91 -16.57 -0.87
CA TYR A 89 15.77 -16.89 -1.72
C TYR A 89 14.83 -17.85 -0.97
N GLU A 90 13.54 -17.50 -0.92
CA GLU A 90 12.51 -18.37 -0.38
C GLU A 90 11.78 -19.10 -1.52
N HIS A 91 11.75 -20.43 -1.45
CA HIS A 91 11.01 -21.24 -2.41
C HIS A 91 9.50 -21.18 -2.14
N ASP A 92 8.70 -21.23 -3.19
CA ASP A 92 7.25 -21.11 -3.07
C ASP A 92 6.68 -22.35 -2.35
N GLY A 93 5.97 -22.14 -1.25
CA GLY A 93 5.47 -23.20 -0.37
C GLY A 93 4.36 -24.05 -0.99
N TRP A 94 3.77 -23.60 -2.09
CA TRP A 94 2.78 -24.37 -2.87
C TRP A 94 3.43 -25.33 -3.87
N ARG A 95 4.74 -25.23 -4.07
CA ARG A 95 5.51 -26.11 -4.97
C ARG A 95 6.17 -27.22 -4.18
N ASN A 96 6.09 -28.44 -4.71
CA ASN A 96 6.79 -29.61 -4.15
C ASN A 96 7.88 -30.06 -5.12
N ASP A 97 8.76 -29.13 -5.51
CA ASP A 97 9.81 -29.39 -6.49
C ASP A 97 10.94 -30.21 -5.86
N ARG A 98 11.36 -31.29 -6.53
CA ARG A 98 12.55 -32.07 -6.14
C ARG A 98 13.87 -31.40 -6.52
N ARG A 99 13.81 -30.33 -7.31
CA ARG A 99 14.96 -29.53 -7.74
C ARG A 99 14.56 -28.07 -7.77
N VAL A 100 15.32 -27.25 -7.04
CA VAL A 100 15.10 -25.81 -6.97
C VAL A 100 16.17 -25.08 -7.79
N VAL A 101 15.73 -24.22 -8.70
CA VAL A 101 16.62 -23.31 -9.44
C VAL A 101 16.48 -21.91 -8.85
N VAL A 102 17.53 -21.47 -8.16
CA VAL A 102 17.60 -20.14 -7.56
C VAL A 102 17.90 -19.08 -8.63
N PRO A 103 17.44 -17.82 -8.48
CA PRO A 103 17.84 -16.75 -9.39
C PRO A 103 19.35 -16.50 -9.33
N THR A 104 19.91 -16.04 -10.45
CA THR A 104 21.24 -15.44 -10.44
C THR A 104 21.22 -14.20 -9.57
N TRP A 105 22.09 -14.17 -8.57
CA TRP A 105 22.39 -13.00 -7.77
C TRP A 105 23.50 -12.19 -8.44
N GLN A 106 23.38 -10.88 -8.39
CA GLN A 106 24.40 -9.97 -8.88
C GLN A 106 24.85 -9.05 -7.76
N LEU A 107 26.17 -8.99 -7.61
CA LEU A 107 26.89 -8.05 -6.77
C LEU A 107 27.71 -7.15 -7.68
N GLY A 108 27.73 -5.85 -7.42
CA GLY A 108 28.56 -4.92 -8.18
C GLY A 108 28.68 -3.58 -7.50
N HIS A 109 29.45 -2.69 -8.11
CA HIS A 109 29.68 -1.34 -7.63
C HIS A 109 29.16 -0.30 -8.62
N THR A 110 28.78 0.85 -8.08
CA THR A 110 28.32 2.03 -8.81
C THR A 110 28.82 3.28 -8.11
N ALA A 111 28.92 4.39 -8.86
CA ALA A 111 29.33 5.67 -8.29
C ALA A 111 28.24 6.30 -7.41
N THR A 112 26.97 6.01 -7.70
CA THR A 112 25.83 6.58 -6.97
C THR A 112 24.74 5.55 -6.69
N LEU A 113 23.91 5.82 -5.67
CA LEU A 113 22.70 5.04 -5.40
C LEU A 113 21.73 5.03 -6.59
N ASP A 114 21.60 6.15 -7.30
CA ASP A 114 20.68 6.26 -8.43
C ASP A 114 21.12 5.38 -9.61
N ASP A 115 22.44 5.22 -9.85
CA ASP A 115 22.95 4.30 -10.86
C ASP A 115 22.63 2.83 -10.52
N ALA A 116 22.79 2.43 -9.26
CA ALA A 116 22.41 1.08 -8.80
C ALA A 116 20.91 0.83 -9.01
N ILE A 117 20.07 1.83 -8.67
CA ILE A 117 18.62 1.75 -8.90
C ILE A 117 18.30 1.66 -10.39
N ALA A 118 18.94 2.48 -11.24
CA ALA A 118 18.71 2.49 -12.68
C ALA A 118 19.08 1.15 -13.33
N LEU A 119 20.24 0.57 -12.97
CA LEU A 119 20.67 -0.76 -13.44
C LEU A 119 19.67 -1.85 -13.07
N HIS A 120 19.16 -1.81 -11.84
CA HIS A 120 18.15 -2.74 -11.37
C HIS A 120 16.81 -2.55 -12.08
N MET A 121 16.34 -1.31 -12.22
CA MET A 121 15.06 -1.03 -12.87
C MET A 121 15.08 -1.39 -14.36
N ALA A 122 16.20 -1.17 -15.06
CA ALA A 122 16.36 -1.60 -16.44
C ALA A 122 16.25 -3.13 -16.60
N HIS A 123 16.69 -3.90 -15.59
CA HIS A 123 16.45 -5.35 -15.55
C HIS A 123 14.96 -5.67 -15.40
N ILE A 124 14.30 -5.03 -14.44
CA ILE A 124 12.87 -5.24 -14.17
C ILE A 124 12.02 -4.90 -15.40
N GLU A 125 12.29 -3.78 -16.05
CA GLU A 125 11.58 -3.34 -17.26
C GLU A 125 11.69 -4.40 -18.38
N ARG A 126 12.91 -4.90 -18.65
CA ARG A 126 13.12 -5.97 -19.64
C ARG A 126 12.49 -7.30 -19.22
N ALA A 127 12.68 -7.71 -17.97
CA ALA A 127 12.27 -9.02 -17.48
C ALA A 127 10.75 -9.17 -17.40
N PHE A 128 10.03 -8.07 -17.14
CA PHE A 128 8.58 -8.06 -17.00
C PHE A 128 7.84 -7.36 -18.15
N GLY A 129 8.56 -6.88 -19.17
CA GLY A 129 7.98 -6.17 -20.31
C GLY A 129 7.20 -4.92 -19.89
N ILE A 130 7.74 -4.16 -18.93
CA ILE A 130 7.05 -3.00 -18.35
C ILE A 130 7.44 -1.75 -19.15
N PRO A 131 6.51 -1.12 -19.89
CA PRO A 131 6.77 0.16 -20.54
C PRO A 131 6.95 1.28 -19.51
N THR A 132 7.71 2.31 -19.88
CA THR A 132 7.79 3.56 -19.12
C THR A 132 6.43 4.25 -19.05
N TRP A 133 6.17 5.02 -18.00
CA TRP A 133 4.93 5.76 -17.81
C TRP A 133 4.57 6.62 -19.02
N GLU A 134 5.58 7.26 -19.61
CA GLU A 134 5.45 8.12 -20.79
C GLU A 134 5.05 7.33 -22.04
N SER A 135 5.53 6.08 -22.21
CA SER A 135 5.23 5.25 -23.37
C SER A 135 3.94 4.42 -23.24
N ARG A 136 3.32 4.37 -22.06
CA ARG A 136 2.08 3.59 -21.83
C ARG A 136 0.89 4.10 -22.64
N THR A 137 0.53 3.40 -23.71
CA THR A 137 -0.70 3.67 -24.46
C THR A 137 -1.96 3.21 -23.73
N ASP A 138 -1.78 2.39 -22.71
CA ASP A 138 -2.88 1.76 -22.00
C ASP A 138 -3.48 2.68 -20.91
N VAL A 139 -2.76 3.69 -20.43
CA VAL A 139 -3.23 4.59 -19.37
C VAL A 139 -4.18 5.67 -19.93
N PRO A 140 -5.39 5.86 -19.37
CA PRO A 140 -6.35 6.84 -19.87
C PRO A 140 -5.89 8.28 -19.58
N ALA A 141 -6.29 9.21 -20.45
CA ALA A 141 -5.91 10.63 -20.34
C ALA A 141 -6.26 11.27 -18.98
N TRP A 142 -7.42 10.91 -18.41
CA TRP A 142 -7.82 11.44 -17.10
C TRP A 142 -6.84 11.07 -15.98
N MET A 143 -6.27 9.86 -16.02
CA MET A 143 -5.33 9.39 -15.00
C MET A 143 -3.99 10.15 -15.10
N ARG A 144 -3.58 10.52 -16.32
CA ARG A 144 -2.41 11.38 -16.56
C ARG A 144 -2.63 12.81 -16.09
N ASN A 145 -3.87 13.29 -16.11
CA ASN A 145 -4.25 14.64 -15.70
C ASN A 145 -4.59 14.76 -14.19
N THR A 146 -4.65 13.63 -13.47
CA THR A 146 -4.89 13.63 -12.02
C THR A 146 -3.77 14.36 -11.29
N ALA A 147 -4.13 15.39 -10.54
CA ALA A 147 -3.20 16.17 -9.71
C ALA A 147 -3.42 15.91 -8.21
N LEU A 148 -4.58 15.40 -7.82
CA LEU A 148 -4.94 15.13 -6.43
C LEU A 148 -5.68 13.81 -6.31
N VAL A 149 -5.23 12.95 -5.39
CA VAL A 149 -6.01 11.81 -4.90
C VAL A 149 -6.52 12.17 -3.51
N MET A 150 -7.82 12.41 -3.39
CA MET A 150 -8.45 12.80 -2.14
C MET A 150 -9.05 11.58 -1.45
N THR A 151 -8.61 11.29 -0.22
CA THR A 151 -9.19 10.22 0.59
C THR A 151 -10.42 10.72 1.33
N MET A 152 -11.56 10.07 1.10
CA MET A 152 -12.81 10.31 1.83
C MET A 152 -13.09 9.09 2.70
N HIS A 153 -13.11 9.30 4.02
CA HIS A 153 -13.44 8.25 4.97
C HIS A 153 -14.95 8.20 5.22
N GLY A 154 -15.54 7.03 4.98
CA GLY A 154 -16.89 6.69 5.36
C GLY A 154 -16.98 6.32 6.84
N GLN A 155 -17.13 5.03 7.13
CA GLN A 155 -17.30 4.52 8.48
C GLN A 155 -15.98 3.99 9.09
N HIS A 156 -15.68 4.41 10.31
CA HIS A 156 -14.54 3.95 11.07
C HIS A 156 -14.67 2.47 11.48
N PHE A 157 -13.56 1.86 11.88
CA PHE A 157 -13.57 0.52 12.46
C PHE A 157 -14.50 0.41 13.67
N THR A 158 -14.66 1.46 14.49
CA THR A 158 -15.60 1.45 15.64
C THR A 158 -17.08 1.54 15.23
N GLY A 159 -17.37 1.81 13.96
CA GLY A 159 -18.71 2.08 13.48
C GLY A 159 -19.13 3.55 13.49
N PHE A 160 -18.26 4.45 13.98
CA PHE A 160 -18.45 5.89 13.86
C PHE A 160 -18.43 6.31 12.38
N ILE A 161 -19.39 7.11 11.94
CA ILE A 161 -19.44 7.61 10.56
C ILE A 161 -18.76 8.97 10.53
N PHE A 162 -17.62 9.07 9.84
CA PHE A 162 -16.95 10.36 9.64
C PHE A 162 -17.70 11.22 8.62
N ASN A 163 -18.07 10.60 7.49
CA ASN A 163 -18.86 11.23 6.44
C ASN A 163 -19.82 10.21 5.83
N ASP A 164 -21.12 10.44 5.93
CA ASP A 164 -22.11 9.73 5.13
C ASP A 164 -22.03 10.14 3.64
N TYR A 165 -22.78 9.49 2.75
CA TYR A 165 -22.67 9.77 1.31
C TYR A 165 -23.09 11.20 0.94
N ALA A 166 -24.07 11.79 1.64
CA ALA A 166 -24.52 13.15 1.38
C ALA A 166 -23.47 14.18 1.82
N GLN A 167 -22.85 13.97 2.98
CA GLN A 167 -21.74 14.78 3.48
C GLN A 167 -20.52 14.69 2.57
N GLN A 168 -20.19 13.48 2.09
CA GLN A 168 -19.12 13.31 1.10
C GLN A 168 -19.41 14.12 -0.16
N LEU A 169 -20.63 14.06 -0.70
CA LEU A 169 -21.00 14.84 -1.89
C LEU A 169 -20.93 16.36 -1.66
N ALA A 170 -21.35 16.85 -0.49
CA ALA A 170 -21.23 18.26 -0.14
C ALA A 170 -19.77 18.72 -0.11
N ILE A 171 -18.87 17.90 0.44
CA ILE A 171 -17.42 18.16 0.44
C ILE A 171 -16.89 18.16 -1.00
N LEU A 172 -17.30 17.21 -1.84
CA LEU A 172 -16.88 17.14 -3.24
C LEU A 172 -17.32 18.35 -4.07
N ARG A 173 -18.54 18.86 -3.84
CA ARG A 173 -19.02 20.11 -4.43
C ARG A 173 -18.15 21.29 -4.02
N TRP A 174 -17.76 21.38 -2.75
CA TRP A 174 -16.84 22.42 -2.28
C TRP A 174 -15.44 22.28 -2.90
N VAL A 175 -14.88 21.06 -2.97
CA VAL A 175 -13.57 20.79 -3.59
C VAL A 175 -13.54 21.22 -5.05
N ALA A 176 -14.63 20.97 -5.79
CA ALA A 176 -14.76 21.40 -7.18
C ALA A 176 -14.68 22.93 -7.36
N THR A 177 -14.89 23.73 -6.31
CA THR A 177 -14.66 25.19 -6.33
C THR A 177 -13.20 25.60 -6.12
N LYS A 178 -12.34 24.67 -5.69
CA LYS A 178 -10.94 24.92 -5.30
C LYS A 178 -9.93 24.38 -6.31
N ILE A 179 -10.30 23.33 -7.03
CA ILE A 179 -9.48 22.69 -8.06
C ILE A 179 -10.41 22.19 -9.17
N PRO A 180 -10.02 22.28 -10.45
CA PRO A 180 -10.79 21.65 -11.52
C PRO A 180 -11.07 20.18 -11.19
N ALA A 181 -12.33 19.84 -11.06
CA ALA A 181 -12.78 18.52 -10.61
C ALA A 181 -12.21 17.37 -11.47
N ALA A 182 -12.03 17.59 -12.77
CA ALA A 182 -11.39 16.66 -13.70
C ALA A 182 -9.94 16.26 -13.33
N ARG A 183 -9.30 16.96 -12.39
CA ARG A 183 -7.94 16.67 -11.89
C ARG A 183 -7.95 15.96 -10.53
N VAL A 184 -9.11 15.58 -10.00
CA VAL A 184 -9.26 14.94 -8.69
C VAL A 184 -9.80 13.53 -8.83
N LEU A 185 -9.08 12.57 -8.26
CA LEU A 185 -9.55 11.21 -8.03
C LEU A 185 -9.94 11.07 -6.56
N VAL A 186 -11.16 10.61 -6.31
CA VAL A 186 -11.71 10.42 -4.97
C VAL A 186 -11.52 8.96 -4.57
N PHE A 187 -10.64 8.73 -3.60
CA PHE A 187 -10.46 7.43 -2.97
C PHE A 187 -11.45 7.28 -1.80
N LEU A 188 -12.41 6.36 -1.94
CA LEU A 188 -13.46 6.14 -0.94
C LEU A 188 -13.03 5.00 0.00
N ALA A 189 -12.49 5.36 1.16
CA ALA A 189 -12.17 4.42 2.22
C ALA A 189 -13.42 4.14 3.07
N SER A 190 -13.66 2.87 3.44
CA SER A 190 -14.83 2.48 4.24
C SER A 190 -16.18 2.88 3.65
N TRP A 191 -16.31 2.80 2.32
CA TRP A 191 -17.58 3.13 1.66
C TRP A 191 -18.65 2.05 1.88
N ASP A 192 -18.23 0.83 2.20
CA ASP A 192 -19.04 -0.39 2.34
C ASP A 192 -19.30 -0.79 3.80
N GLY A 193 -19.10 0.13 4.74
CA GLY A 193 -19.30 -0.12 6.16
C GLY A 193 -18.03 0.05 6.98
N ARG A 194 -17.92 -0.68 8.09
CA ARG A 194 -16.83 -0.57 9.05
C ARG A 194 -15.51 -0.93 8.38
N TYR A 195 -14.56 0.01 8.46
CA TYR A 195 -13.22 -0.16 7.90
C TYR A 195 -12.58 -1.48 8.29
N TYR A 196 -12.02 -2.25 7.34
CA TYR A 196 -11.40 -3.57 7.59
C TYR A 196 -12.27 -4.64 8.26
N TRP A 197 -13.56 -4.38 8.47
CA TRP A 197 -14.47 -5.32 9.12
C TRP A 197 -15.44 -5.96 8.13
N ASP A 198 -15.97 -5.19 7.17
CA ASP A 198 -17.03 -5.66 6.26
C ASP A 198 -16.53 -6.34 4.99
N TYR A 199 -15.21 -6.44 4.79
CA TYR A 199 -14.66 -7.25 3.71
C TYR A 199 -15.05 -8.72 3.87
N PRO A 200 -15.40 -9.44 2.78
CA PRO A 200 -15.44 -8.99 1.38
C PRO A 200 -16.88 -8.69 0.88
N ASN A 201 -17.76 -8.15 1.73
CA ASN A 201 -19.19 -8.02 1.41
C ASN A 201 -19.48 -6.96 0.34
N TYR A 202 -18.78 -5.81 0.40
CA TYR A 202 -18.97 -4.65 -0.49
C TYR A 202 -20.44 -4.20 -0.59
N THR A 203 -21.11 -4.14 0.55
CA THR A 203 -22.50 -3.69 0.67
C THR A 203 -22.55 -2.25 1.13
N VAL A 204 -23.38 -1.42 0.50
CA VAL A 204 -23.63 -0.04 0.92
C VAL A 204 -24.47 0.00 2.20
N PRO A 205 -23.96 0.52 3.34
CA PRO A 205 -24.72 0.57 4.59
C PRO A 205 -25.88 1.57 4.52
N ALA A 206 -27.06 1.15 4.99
CA ALA A 206 -28.25 2.00 5.09
C ALA A 206 -27.98 3.27 5.90
N ARG A 207 -27.19 3.16 6.97
CA ARG A 207 -26.82 4.28 7.85
C ARG A 207 -25.96 5.36 7.20
N MET A 208 -25.32 5.08 6.06
CA MET A 208 -24.60 6.10 5.27
C MET A 208 -25.45 6.70 4.14
N GLY A 209 -26.70 6.24 3.96
CA GLY A 209 -27.60 6.63 2.88
C GLY A 209 -27.96 5.50 1.91
N GLY A 210 -27.43 4.29 2.13
CA GLY A 210 -27.76 3.10 1.33
C GLY A 210 -27.45 3.25 -0.16
N GLU A 211 -28.08 2.42 -0.98
CA GLU A 211 -27.81 2.37 -2.42
C GLU A 211 -28.14 3.66 -3.15
N ALA A 212 -29.28 4.28 -2.82
CA ALA A 212 -29.68 5.56 -3.41
C ALA A 212 -28.68 6.67 -3.09
N GLY A 213 -28.24 6.75 -1.83
CA GLY A 213 -27.24 7.73 -1.40
C GLY A 213 -25.89 7.52 -2.09
N PHE A 214 -25.42 6.26 -2.19
CA PHE A 214 -24.15 5.97 -2.85
C PHE A 214 -24.22 6.26 -4.35
N ARG A 215 -25.31 5.86 -5.02
CA ARG A 215 -25.54 6.16 -6.44
C ARG A 215 -25.57 7.67 -6.70
N THR A 216 -26.21 8.43 -5.82
CA THR A 216 -26.24 9.89 -5.89
C THR A 216 -24.84 10.47 -5.73
N LEU A 217 -24.08 10.02 -4.73
CA LEU A 217 -22.68 10.45 -4.53
C LEU A 217 -21.83 10.22 -5.78
N ILE A 218 -21.85 9.00 -6.35
CA ILE A 218 -21.04 8.67 -7.52
C ILE A 218 -21.46 9.49 -8.74
N SER A 219 -22.74 9.47 -9.09
CA SER A 219 -23.24 10.13 -10.30
C SER A 219 -23.10 11.65 -10.26
N GLU A 220 -23.41 12.28 -9.12
CA GLU A 220 -23.28 13.74 -8.97
C GLU A 220 -21.81 14.18 -8.93
N ALA A 221 -20.93 13.41 -8.30
CA ALA A 221 -19.49 13.69 -8.34
C ALA A 221 -18.93 13.60 -9.76
N GLN A 222 -19.35 12.60 -10.53
CA GLN A 222 -18.95 12.44 -11.93
C GLN A 222 -19.48 13.56 -12.82
N LYS A 223 -20.70 14.07 -12.58
CA LYS A 223 -21.25 15.25 -13.28
C LYS A 223 -20.40 16.51 -13.05
N LEU A 224 -19.78 16.64 -11.87
CA LEU A 224 -18.82 17.72 -11.61
C LEU A 224 -17.49 17.52 -12.34
N GLY A 225 -17.20 16.29 -12.81
CA GLY A 225 -15.96 15.90 -13.47
C GLY A 225 -15.00 15.10 -12.59
N LEU A 226 -15.36 14.79 -11.34
CA LEU A 226 -14.53 13.98 -10.43
C LEU A 226 -14.47 12.52 -10.89
N ARG A 227 -13.41 11.82 -10.49
CA ARG A 227 -13.29 10.37 -10.69
C ARG A 227 -13.46 9.63 -9.37
N MET A 228 -14.14 8.49 -9.36
CA MET A 228 -14.51 7.79 -8.14
C MET A 228 -13.82 6.43 -8.05
N MET A 229 -13.18 6.16 -6.90
CA MET A 229 -12.39 4.96 -6.65
C MET A 229 -12.70 4.34 -5.28
N PRO A 230 -13.69 3.44 -5.17
CA PRO A 230 -13.91 2.66 -3.96
C PRO A 230 -12.72 1.76 -3.60
N MET A 231 -12.45 1.68 -2.30
CA MET A 231 -11.52 0.72 -1.71
C MET A 231 -12.14 -0.67 -1.61
N VAL A 232 -11.38 -1.69 -2.00
CA VAL A 232 -11.75 -3.11 -1.83
C VAL A 232 -10.59 -3.87 -1.20
N GLY A 233 -10.88 -4.83 -0.33
CA GLY A 233 -9.87 -5.66 0.33
C GLY A 233 -9.53 -6.90 -0.50
N THR A 234 -8.28 -7.07 -0.91
CA THR A 234 -7.85 -8.28 -1.62
C THR A 234 -7.13 -9.28 -0.74
N ASN A 235 -6.42 -8.83 0.29
CA ASN A 235 -5.52 -9.72 1.03
C ASN A 235 -5.97 -9.91 2.49
N SER A 236 -7.09 -9.34 2.92
CA SER A 236 -7.61 -9.56 4.27
C SER A 236 -9.13 -9.51 4.29
N ALA A 237 -9.75 -10.40 5.07
CA ALA A 237 -11.15 -10.24 5.45
C ALA A 237 -11.41 -10.71 6.87
N ASN A 238 -12.55 -10.29 7.38
CA ASN A 238 -13.01 -10.62 8.71
C ASN A 238 -13.59 -12.05 8.73
N CYS A 239 -13.02 -12.90 9.58
CA CYS A 239 -13.43 -14.30 9.71
C CYS A 239 -14.83 -14.49 10.28
N LYS A 240 -15.38 -13.46 10.92
CA LYS A 240 -16.74 -13.46 11.49
C LYS A 240 -17.82 -13.12 10.47
N GLN A 241 -17.46 -12.82 9.22
CA GLN A 241 -18.45 -12.50 8.20
C GLN A 241 -19.21 -13.76 7.79
N PRO A 242 -20.55 -13.80 7.87
CA PRO A 242 -21.33 -15.01 7.59
C PRO A 242 -21.06 -15.58 6.19
N ARG A 243 -20.81 -14.69 5.22
CA ARG A 243 -20.51 -15.06 3.84
C ARG A 243 -19.12 -15.68 3.68
N LEU A 244 -18.18 -15.40 4.58
CA LEU A 244 -16.88 -16.05 4.58
C LEU A 244 -16.99 -17.51 5.02
N GLY A 245 -17.91 -17.83 5.95
CA GLY A 245 -18.17 -19.20 6.38
C GLY A 245 -18.60 -20.12 5.23
N GLN A 246 -19.43 -19.61 4.32
CA GLN A 246 -19.87 -20.34 3.11
C GLN A 246 -18.73 -20.59 2.11
N ASP A 247 -17.77 -19.68 2.03
CA ASP A 247 -16.57 -19.81 1.18
C ASP A 247 -15.46 -20.64 1.89
N GLN A 248 -15.42 -20.67 3.23
CA GLN A 248 -14.46 -21.40 4.06
C GLN A 248 -14.76 -22.90 4.17
N GLU A 249 -16.03 -23.32 4.09
CA GLU A 249 -16.40 -24.75 4.10
C GLU A 249 -15.79 -25.53 2.93
N ARG A 250 -15.32 -24.84 1.88
CA ARG A 250 -14.63 -25.44 0.72
C ARG A 250 -13.09 -25.42 0.81
N GLY A 251 -12.49 -24.96 1.91
CA GLY A 251 -11.05 -24.85 2.09
C GLY A 251 -10.53 -25.58 3.34
N ASP A 252 -9.67 -26.58 3.13
CA ASP A 252 -9.19 -27.55 4.11
C ASP A 252 -8.74 -27.02 5.49
N ALA A 253 -8.85 -27.92 6.48
CA ALA A 253 -8.48 -27.77 7.90
C ALA A 253 -7.04 -27.29 8.17
N GLN A 254 -6.17 -27.23 7.15
CA GLN A 254 -4.78 -26.78 7.27
C GLN A 254 -4.65 -25.27 7.50
N ASP A 255 -5.61 -24.47 7.03
CA ASP A 255 -5.72 -23.02 7.32
C ASP A 255 -6.01 -22.75 8.81
N ARG A 256 -6.75 -23.65 9.47
CA ARG A 256 -7.14 -23.49 10.88
C ARG A 256 -5.92 -23.54 11.82
N ARG A 257 -4.85 -24.24 11.44
CA ARG A 257 -3.65 -24.41 12.27
C ARG A 257 -2.58 -23.35 12.08
N ARG A 258 -2.62 -22.59 10.97
CA ARG A 258 -1.55 -21.64 10.64
C ARG A 258 -1.81 -20.20 11.07
N HIS A 259 -2.98 -19.88 11.65
CA HIS A 259 -3.37 -18.56 12.17
C HIS A 259 -2.48 -17.42 11.67
N LEU A 260 -2.46 -17.20 10.35
CA LEU A 260 -1.92 -15.98 9.77
C LEU A 260 -3.01 -14.94 10.03
N GLN A 261 -3.20 -14.65 11.32
CA GLN A 261 -3.84 -13.46 11.78
C GLN A 261 -2.81 -12.38 11.46
N PRO A 262 -3.08 -11.53 10.48
CA PRO A 262 -2.65 -10.17 10.62
C PRO A 262 -3.13 -9.71 12.01
N GLU A 263 -2.28 -9.82 13.04
CA GLU A 263 -2.43 -9.26 14.39
C GLU A 263 -2.31 -7.73 14.37
N LEU A 264 -2.94 -7.15 13.36
CA LEU A 264 -2.22 -6.19 12.56
C LEU A 264 -2.52 -4.78 13.03
N ARG A 265 -3.60 -4.56 13.78
CA ARG A 265 -4.16 -3.21 13.88
C ARG A 265 -4.85 -2.90 15.19
N ILE A 266 -4.43 -1.77 15.74
CA ILE A 266 -4.94 -1.02 16.89
C ILE A 266 -5.97 0.03 16.41
N TRP A 267 -6.92 -0.36 15.57
CA TRP A 267 -7.79 0.61 14.87
C TRP A 267 -8.76 1.32 15.79
N ASN A 268 -9.05 0.76 16.94
CA ASN A 268 -9.81 1.38 18.01
C ASN A 268 -8.89 2.21 18.94
N ASN A 269 -7.60 2.33 18.62
CA ASN A 269 -6.57 3.06 19.35
C ASN A 269 -6.35 2.57 20.80
N ASP A 270 -6.79 1.35 21.13
CA ASP A 270 -6.62 0.76 22.46
C ASP A 270 -5.20 0.21 22.70
N ARG A 271 -4.36 0.22 21.66
CA ARG A 271 -2.99 -0.30 21.63
C ARG A 271 -2.92 -1.82 21.83
N HIS A 272 -4.05 -2.50 21.71
CA HIS A 272 -4.19 -3.94 21.77
C HIS A 272 -4.39 -4.52 20.36
N ARG A 273 -3.93 -5.75 20.15
CA ARG A 273 -4.08 -6.44 18.86
C ARG A 273 -5.46 -7.09 18.82
N ASP A 274 -6.28 -6.69 17.85
CA ASP A 274 -7.68 -7.14 17.80
C ASP A 274 -7.87 -8.56 17.23
N GLY A 275 -6.92 -9.14 16.49
CA GLY A 275 -6.96 -10.55 16.04
C GLY A 275 -8.10 -10.95 15.09
N LEU A 276 -8.82 -9.98 14.50
CA LEU A 276 -10.11 -10.20 13.81
C LEU A 276 -10.00 -10.53 12.31
N ALA A 277 -8.85 -10.29 11.68
CA ALA A 277 -8.67 -10.46 10.25
C ALA A 277 -7.82 -11.70 9.95
N HIS A 278 -8.16 -12.44 8.91
CA HIS A 278 -7.28 -13.44 8.31
C HIS A 278 -6.67 -12.89 7.03
N LEU A 279 -5.37 -13.12 6.84
CA LEU A 279 -4.77 -12.87 5.55
C LEU A 279 -5.37 -13.87 4.56
N HIS A 280 -5.74 -13.38 3.38
CA HIS A 280 -6.29 -14.20 2.32
C HIS A 280 -5.24 -14.52 1.28
N GLU A 281 -5.14 -15.82 0.98
CA GLU A 281 -4.24 -16.32 -0.04
C GLU A 281 -4.89 -16.16 -1.42
N SER A 282 -4.56 -15.06 -2.09
CA SER A 282 -5.04 -14.73 -3.44
C SER A 282 -4.61 -15.75 -4.51
N GLY A 283 -3.71 -16.69 -4.19
CA GLY A 283 -3.32 -17.79 -5.07
C GLY A 283 -4.42 -18.83 -5.35
N ARG A 284 -5.52 -18.84 -4.58
CA ARG A 284 -6.64 -19.77 -4.79
C ARG A 284 -7.62 -19.28 -5.87
N ARG A 285 -7.83 -20.11 -6.90
CA ARG A 285 -8.69 -19.78 -8.06
C ARG A 285 -10.12 -19.38 -7.70
N HIS A 286 -10.78 -20.10 -6.78
CA HIS A 286 -12.16 -19.79 -6.38
C HIS A 286 -12.28 -18.41 -5.71
N ARG A 287 -11.25 -17.96 -4.98
CA ARG A 287 -11.24 -16.65 -4.34
C ARG A 287 -11.10 -15.52 -5.35
N VAL A 288 -10.21 -15.71 -6.33
CA VAL A 288 -10.08 -14.79 -7.47
C VAL A 288 -11.41 -14.63 -8.19
N SER A 289 -12.16 -15.72 -8.43
CA SER A 289 -13.49 -15.62 -9.05
C SER A 289 -14.51 -14.89 -8.17
N THR A 290 -14.53 -15.13 -6.86
CA THR A 290 -15.44 -14.45 -5.93
C THR A 290 -15.16 -12.95 -5.90
N TRP A 291 -13.90 -12.52 -5.76
CA TRP A 291 -13.55 -11.10 -5.76
C TRP A 291 -13.82 -10.45 -7.11
N LYS A 292 -13.50 -11.13 -8.23
CA LYS A 292 -13.82 -10.64 -9.57
C LYS A 292 -15.31 -10.32 -9.65
N ARG A 293 -16.18 -11.28 -9.29
CA ARG A 293 -17.63 -11.09 -9.35
C ARG A 293 -18.08 -9.91 -8.49
N ARG A 294 -17.60 -9.82 -7.25
CA ARG A 294 -18.01 -8.76 -6.31
C ARG A 294 -17.56 -7.36 -6.72
N ILE A 295 -16.33 -7.24 -7.22
CA ILE A 295 -15.81 -5.97 -7.71
C ILE A 295 -16.55 -5.59 -9.01
N ALA A 296 -16.76 -6.54 -9.92
CA ALA A 296 -17.54 -6.30 -11.14
C ALA A 296 -18.97 -5.85 -10.83
N GLU A 297 -19.67 -6.51 -9.89
CA GLU A 297 -21.01 -6.10 -9.42
C GLU A 297 -21.01 -4.65 -8.92
N THR A 298 -19.97 -4.24 -8.19
CA THR A 298 -19.84 -2.86 -7.70
C THR A 298 -19.65 -1.87 -8.86
N ILE A 299 -18.80 -2.24 -9.84
CA ILE A 299 -18.55 -1.42 -11.03
C ILE A 299 -19.82 -1.28 -11.87
N GLU A 300 -20.52 -2.37 -12.14
CA GLU A 300 -21.74 -2.40 -12.94
C GLU A 300 -22.88 -1.62 -12.27
N ARG A 301 -23.06 -1.82 -10.95
CA ARG A 301 -24.15 -1.18 -10.22
C ARG A 301 -23.98 0.32 -10.11
N PHE A 302 -22.75 0.81 -9.92
CA PHE A 302 -22.50 2.21 -9.55
C PHE A 302 -21.74 3.02 -10.59
N GLY A 303 -21.14 2.39 -11.61
CA GLY A 303 -20.43 3.08 -12.68
C GLY A 303 -19.15 3.78 -12.22
N VAL A 304 -18.42 3.21 -11.25
CA VAL A 304 -17.17 3.81 -10.73
C VAL A 304 -16.04 3.82 -11.76
N ASP A 305 -15.15 4.81 -11.69
CA ASP A 305 -14.07 5.02 -12.66
C ASP A 305 -12.84 4.15 -12.41
N ALA A 306 -12.62 3.78 -11.15
CA ALA A 306 -11.49 2.96 -10.72
C ALA A 306 -11.87 2.13 -9.48
N TYR A 307 -11.01 1.18 -9.09
CA TYR A 307 -11.10 0.46 -7.82
C TYR A 307 -9.71 0.32 -7.20
N PHE A 308 -9.66 0.42 -5.88
CA PHE A 308 -8.41 0.34 -5.14
C PHE A 308 -8.26 -0.99 -4.42
N LEU A 309 -7.23 -1.76 -4.77
CA LEU A 309 -6.89 -3.05 -4.18
C LEU A 309 -6.01 -2.84 -2.94
N ASP A 310 -6.61 -2.93 -1.76
CA ASP A 310 -5.93 -2.71 -0.50
C ASP A 310 -5.08 -3.91 -0.06
N ILE A 311 -3.86 -3.62 0.39
CA ILE A 311 -2.81 -4.57 0.81
C ILE A 311 -2.44 -5.56 -0.30
N VAL A 312 -2.70 -5.25 -1.57
CA VAL A 312 -2.57 -6.23 -2.65
C VAL A 312 -1.14 -6.77 -2.83
N GLY A 313 -0.09 -6.01 -2.50
CA GLY A 313 1.28 -6.53 -2.50
C GLY A 313 1.68 -7.33 -1.27
N GLY A 314 0.81 -7.46 -0.27
CA GLY A 314 1.05 -8.26 0.93
C GLY A 314 1.28 -9.72 0.57
N HIS A 315 2.39 -10.29 1.04
CA HIS A 315 2.80 -11.64 0.70
C HIS A 315 2.96 -12.51 1.95
N VAL A 316 2.44 -13.73 1.83
CA VAL A 316 2.81 -14.87 2.66
C VAL A 316 3.16 -16.03 1.76
N ASN A 317 4.02 -16.92 2.25
CA ASN A 317 4.41 -18.11 1.51
C ASN A 317 3.29 -19.16 1.57
N SER A 318 2.22 -18.92 0.81
CA SER A 318 1.03 -19.76 0.72
C SER A 318 1.39 -21.14 0.18
N THR A 319 0.76 -22.17 0.75
CA THR A 319 0.85 -23.54 0.25
C THR A 319 -0.18 -23.85 -0.84
N ASN A 320 -1.02 -22.88 -1.21
CA ASN A 320 -2.20 -23.09 -2.05
C ASN A 320 -2.17 -22.30 -3.37
N GLY A 321 -1.08 -21.61 -3.68
CA GLY A 321 -0.82 -21.01 -4.98
C GLY A 321 -0.03 -19.70 -4.91
N ASP A 322 0.36 -19.19 -6.08
CA ASP A 322 1.07 -17.92 -6.21
C ASP A 322 0.09 -16.72 -6.06
N MET A 323 0.23 -15.98 -4.96
CA MET A 323 -0.58 -14.80 -4.65
C MET A 323 -0.41 -13.65 -5.65
N HIS A 324 0.78 -13.48 -6.22
CA HIS A 324 1.04 -12.44 -7.21
C HIS A 324 0.41 -12.80 -8.55
N GLU A 325 0.45 -14.07 -8.93
CA GLU A 325 -0.25 -14.57 -10.11
C GLU A 325 -1.77 -14.47 -9.96
N GLY A 326 -2.32 -14.85 -8.80
CA GLY A 326 -3.75 -14.72 -8.53
C GLY A 326 -4.24 -13.27 -8.62
N THR A 327 -3.45 -12.32 -8.11
CA THR A 327 -3.70 -10.88 -8.25
C THR A 327 -3.67 -10.44 -9.71
N ARG A 328 -2.65 -10.86 -10.47
CA ARG A 328 -2.51 -10.53 -11.89
C ARG A 328 -3.74 -11.00 -12.67
N LEU A 329 -4.18 -12.23 -12.43
CA LEU A 329 -5.38 -12.81 -13.05
C LEU A 329 -6.66 -12.07 -12.64
N LEU A 330 -6.80 -11.69 -11.37
CA LEU A 330 -7.93 -10.87 -10.90
C LEU A 330 -8.05 -9.59 -11.71
N VAL A 331 -6.96 -8.82 -11.81
CA VAL A 331 -6.94 -7.53 -12.50
C VAL A 331 -7.18 -7.69 -14.01
N GLN A 332 -6.55 -8.67 -14.64
CA GLN A 332 -6.76 -8.93 -16.08
C GLN A 332 -8.21 -9.32 -16.37
N ASN A 333 -8.79 -10.19 -15.54
CA ASN A 333 -10.17 -10.62 -15.70
C ASN A 333 -11.19 -9.49 -15.47
N LEU A 334 -10.91 -8.59 -14.52
CA LEU A 334 -11.72 -7.39 -14.31
C LEU A 334 -11.59 -6.44 -15.48
N ARG A 335 -10.37 -6.19 -15.98
CA ARG A 335 -10.13 -5.30 -17.11
C ARG A 335 -10.78 -5.80 -18.41
N ALA A 336 -10.85 -7.11 -18.63
CA ALA A 336 -11.55 -7.70 -19.76
C ALA A 336 -13.07 -7.45 -19.72
N GLY A 337 -13.70 -7.55 -18.54
CA GLY A 337 -15.14 -7.32 -18.38
C GLY A 337 -15.54 -5.85 -18.17
N THR A 338 -14.62 -5.03 -17.65
CA THR A 338 -14.86 -3.63 -17.28
C THR A 338 -13.76 -2.71 -17.82
N PRO A 339 -13.57 -2.62 -19.17
CA PRO A 339 -12.40 -1.97 -19.77
C PRO A 339 -12.28 -0.47 -19.48
N ARG A 340 -13.36 0.17 -19.01
CA ARG A 340 -13.38 1.59 -18.63
C ARG A 340 -13.01 1.82 -17.16
N CYS A 341 -12.97 0.78 -16.32
CA CYS A 341 -12.68 0.87 -14.90
C CYS A 341 -11.24 0.42 -14.59
N TRP A 342 -10.51 1.23 -13.84
CA TRP A 342 -9.07 1.04 -13.67
C TRP A 342 -8.66 0.51 -12.30
N ALA A 343 -7.73 -0.45 -12.28
CA ALA A 343 -7.14 -0.94 -11.05
C ALA A 343 -6.10 0.03 -10.48
N TRP A 344 -6.19 0.28 -9.19
CA TRP A 344 -5.18 0.98 -8.40
C TRP A 344 -4.70 0.10 -7.26
N ALA A 345 -3.40 0.03 -7.03
CA ALA A 345 -2.82 -0.91 -6.05
C ALA A 345 -2.18 -0.20 -4.86
N ARG A 346 -2.34 -0.79 -3.67
CA ARG A 346 -1.55 -0.45 -2.47
C ARG A 346 -0.32 -1.35 -2.33
N CYS A 347 0.81 -0.77 -1.92
CA CYS A 347 2.06 -1.49 -1.62
C CYS A 347 2.51 -2.33 -2.82
N PRO A 348 3.10 -1.72 -3.85
CA PRO A 348 3.36 -2.41 -5.11
C PRO A 348 4.44 -3.47 -4.97
N THR A 349 4.33 -4.47 -5.84
CA THR A 349 5.48 -5.29 -6.23
C THR A 349 5.86 -4.94 -7.67
N THR A 350 7.05 -5.31 -8.11
CA THR A 350 7.49 -5.10 -9.50
C THR A 350 6.51 -5.64 -10.55
N ARG A 351 5.73 -6.68 -10.22
CA ARG A 351 4.69 -7.26 -11.09
C ARG A 351 3.33 -6.58 -10.99
N SER A 352 3.11 -5.74 -9.97
CA SER A 352 1.88 -4.95 -9.84
C SER A 352 1.83 -3.84 -10.90
N THR A 353 2.98 -3.32 -11.34
CA THR A 353 3.08 -2.18 -12.27
C THR A 353 2.42 -2.40 -13.64
N PRO A 354 2.58 -3.54 -14.35
CA PRO A 354 1.84 -3.78 -15.59
C PRO A 354 0.32 -3.76 -15.38
N SER A 355 -0.15 -4.33 -14.27
CA SER A 355 -1.58 -4.53 -13.99
C SER A 355 -2.25 -3.31 -13.36
N SER A 356 -1.49 -2.49 -12.64
CA SER A 356 -1.96 -1.30 -11.91
C SER A 356 -0.97 -0.16 -12.14
N PRO A 357 -1.21 0.69 -13.17
CA PRO A 357 -0.28 1.76 -13.56
C PRO A 357 -0.12 2.85 -12.49
N CYS A 358 -1.12 3.03 -11.63
CA CYS A 358 -1.07 3.94 -10.48
C CYS A 358 -1.06 3.16 -9.16
N ILE A 359 -0.20 3.63 -8.26
CA ILE A 359 0.16 2.91 -7.05
C ILE A 359 0.17 3.87 -5.86
N THR A 360 -0.29 3.39 -4.72
CA THR A 360 -0.23 4.09 -3.44
C THR A 360 0.73 3.38 -2.47
N LEU A 361 1.58 4.16 -1.80
CA LEU A 361 2.65 3.70 -0.88
C LEU A 361 3.75 2.87 -1.57
N ALA A 362 4.68 3.52 -2.26
CA ALA A 362 5.90 2.87 -2.75
C ALA A 362 7.14 3.22 -1.91
N THR A 363 7.83 2.24 -1.31
CA THR A 363 9.12 2.45 -0.65
C THR A 363 10.19 2.75 -1.71
N GLY A 364 10.81 3.94 -1.59
CA GLY A 364 11.93 4.35 -2.45
C GLY A 364 11.60 5.02 -3.78
N ARG A 365 12.68 5.36 -4.51
CA ARG A 365 12.64 5.98 -5.84
C ARG A 365 12.38 4.98 -6.97
N SER A 366 12.46 3.68 -6.68
CA SER A 366 12.26 2.60 -7.64
C SER A 366 10.82 2.57 -8.16
N GLY A 367 10.64 2.66 -9.48
CA GLY A 367 9.34 2.54 -10.16
C GLY A 367 8.69 3.84 -10.64
N GLY A 368 9.30 5.01 -10.36
CA GLY A 368 8.77 6.30 -10.85
C GLY A 368 8.80 6.43 -12.38
N SER A 369 9.68 5.68 -13.04
CA SER A 369 9.76 5.58 -14.50
C SER A 369 8.60 4.81 -15.12
N THR A 370 7.91 3.93 -14.37
CA THR A 370 6.92 2.99 -14.91
C THR A 370 5.51 3.18 -14.33
N SER A 371 5.40 3.90 -13.22
CA SER A 371 4.15 4.18 -12.51
C SER A 371 4.14 5.56 -11.86
N ARG A 372 2.93 6.10 -11.64
CA ARG A 372 2.72 7.27 -10.78
C ARG A 372 2.41 6.86 -9.36
N PHE A 373 3.06 7.55 -8.42
CA PHE A 373 2.86 7.36 -6.99
C PHE A 373 2.08 8.53 -6.40
N PHE A 374 1.15 8.19 -5.52
CA PHE A 374 0.44 9.16 -4.71
C PHE A 374 0.70 8.84 -3.24
N SER A 375 1.20 9.83 -2.50
CA SER A 375 1.42 9.73 -1.06
C SER A 375 0.11 10.03 -0.33
N HIS A 376 -0.12 9.35 0.79
CA HIS A 376 -1.12 9.79 1.75
C HIS A 376 -0.52 10.88 2.63
N LEU A 377 -1.31 11.92 2.92
CA LEU A 377 -1.15 12.66 4.16
C LEU A 377 -1.58 11.71 5.30
N SER A 378 -0.67 10.87 5.78
CA SER A 378 -0.91 9.93 6.88
C SER A 378 -0.97 10.60 8.24
N ALA A 379 -1.20 11.92 8.29
CA ALA A 379 -1.17 12.71 9.50
C ALA A 379 -2.60 13.03 9.98
N PRO A 380 -2.81 13.15 11.31
CA PRO A 380 -4.08 13.58 11.87
C PRO A 380 -4.54 14.91 11.32
N ALA A 381 -5.83 14.97 10.95
CA ALA A 381 -6.55 16.23 10.85
C ALA A 381 -6.95 16.64 12.28
N PRO A 382 -6.34 17.69 12.88
CA PRO A 382 -6.47 17.97 14.32
C PRO A 382 -7.87 18.44 14.78
N GLY A 383 -8.88 18.43 13.92
CA GLY A 383 -10.19 19.03 14.19
C GLY A 383 -11.30 18.06 14.60
N ARG A 384 -11.20 16.76 14.28
CA ARG A 384 -12.32 15.80 14.47
C ARG A 384 -11.91 14.40 14.96
N GLY A 385 -10.65 14.22 15.38
CA GLY A 385 -10.19 12.97 16.01
C GLY A 385 -9.69 11.86 15.06
N SER A 386 -9.76 12.03 13.73
CA SER A 386 -9.13 11.08 12.80
C SER A 386 -7.63 11.35 12.67
N SER A 387 -6.80 10.32 12.87
CA SER A 387 -5.34 10.39 12.63
C SER A 387 -4.90 10.10 11.19
N GLY A 388 -5.84 9.93 10.27
CA GLY A 388 -5.61 9.53 8.88
C GLY A 388 -5.91 8.05 8.64
N ALA A 389 -5.49 7.52 7.49
CA ALA A 389 -5.72 6.12 7.09
C ALA A 389 -5.05 5.08 8.01
N HIS A 390 -4.14 5.51 8.87
CA HIS A 390 -3.69 4.74 10.02
C HIS A 390 -3.82 5.62 11.25
N GLU A 391 -4.42 5.09 12.32
CA GLU A 391 -4.53 5.82 13.57
C GLU A 391 -3.19 5.83 14.34
N TRP A 392 -2.14 6.38 13.73
CA TRP A 392 -0.82 6.46 14.35
C TRP A 392 -0.79 7.66 15.26
N ALA A 393 -1.21 7.45 16.51
CA ALA A 393 -1.09 8.45 17.58
C ALA A 393 0.38 8.81 17.95
N ARG A 394 1.41 8.29 17.25
CA ARG A 394 2.80 8.32 17.73
C ARG A 394 3.85 9.10 16.93
N ALA A 395 3.59 9.65 15.74
CA ALA A 395 4.68 10.30 14.99
C ALA A 395 4.23 11.42 14.05
N LEU A 396 3.86 12.58 14.60
CA LEU A 396 3.78 13.80 13.79
C LEU A 396 5.18 14.41 13.67
N HIS A 397 5.84 14.21 12.53
CA HIS A 397 7.03 14.99 12.21
C HIS A 397 6.58 16.40 11.79
N GLN A 398 6.44 17.30 12.78
CA GLN A 398 5.82 18.62 12.62
C GLN A 398 6.39 19.46 11.47
N ARG A 399 7.67 19.26 11.13
CA ARG A 399 8.37 20.02 10.07
C ARG A 399 7.98 19.60 8.65
N THR A 400 7.55 18.35 8.45
CA THR A 400 7.24 17.80 7.12
C THR A 400 5.80 17.32 7.00
N LEU A 401 5.02 17.36 8.08
CA LEU A 401 3.68 16.75 8.16
C LEU A 401 3.69 15.26 7.78
N GLY A 402 4.83 14.58 7.95
CA GLY A 402 5.02 13.19 7.53
C GLY A 402 5.17 12.98 6.02
N LEU A 403 5.26 14.05 5.22
CA LEU A 403 5.54 13.96 3.78
C LEU A 403 6.99 13.51 3.55
N ASN A 404 7.18 12.57 2.62
CA ASN A 404 8.50 12.14 2.20
C ASN A 404 9.03 13.12 1.13
N PRO A 405 10.14 13.85 1.38
CA PRO A 405 10.69 14.81 0.42
C PRO A 405 11.08 14.17 -0.91
N GLN A 406 11.37 12.87 -0.91
CA GLN A 406 11.71 12.12 -2.13
C GLN A 406 10.47 11.79 -2.99
N ARG A 407 9.26 11.93 -2.45
CA ARG A 407 7.99 11.67 -3.16
C ARG A 407 7.26 12.95 -3.55
N ASP A 408 7.45 14.03 -2.80
CA ASP A 408 6.76 15.32 -2.97
C ASP A 408 7.75 16.51 -3.01
N PRO A 409 8.55 16.67 -4.08
CA PRO A 409 9.60 17.71 -4.15
C PRO A 409 9.05 19.15 -4.06
N HIS A 410 7.79 19.39 -4.46
CA HIS A 410 7.16 20.71 -4.40
C HIS A 410 6.67 21.11 -2.99
N ALA A 411 6.49 20.16 -2.07
CA ALA A 411 6.06 20.47 -0.70
C ALA A 411 7.17 21.16 0.13
N ALA A 412 8.44 21.01 -0.27
CA ALA A 412 9.58 21.66 0.38
C ALA A 412 9.60 23.20 0.23
N GLY A 413 8.87 23.75 -0.75
CA GLY A 413 8.79 25.20 -1.00
C GLY A 413 7.70 25.94 -0.22
N GLY A 414 6.79 25.23 0.45
CA GLY A 414 5.60 25.80 1.10
C GLY A 414 5.84 26.45 2.47
N ARG A 415 6.94 27.16 2.69
CA ARG A 415 7.26 27.78 4.00
C ARG A 415 6.47 29.05 4.34
N ARG A 416 5.61 29.57 3.45
CA ARG A 416 5.03 30.93 3.60
C ARG A 416 3.54 31.04 3.98
N TYR A 417 2.75 29.96 4.05
CA TYR A 417 1.29 30.10 4.15
C TYR A 417 0.59 29.55 5.41
N LEU A 418 1.33 29.15 6.45
CA LEU A 418 0.71 28.58 7.65
C LEU A 418 1.14 29.29 8.94
N HIS A 419 0.70 30.55 9.10
CA HIS A 419 0.52 31.14 10.43
C HIS A 419 -0.95 31.01 10.84
N ALA A 420 -1.24 30.12 11.80
CA ALA A 420 -2.56 30.04 12.41
C ALA A 420 -2.86 31.29 13.27
N PRO A 421 -4.12 31.76 13.36
CA PRO A 421 -4.47 32.95 14.15
C PRO A 421 -4.25 32.73 15.65
N ARG A 422 -3.76 33.76 16.35
CA ARG A 422 -3.40 33.79 17.79
C ARG A 422 -4.53 33.38 18.77
N ARG A 423 -5.76 33.11 18.33
CA ARG A 423 -6.91 32.79 19.21
C ARG A 423 -6.92 31.37 19.79
N CYS A 424 -6.21 30.39 19.20
CA CYS A 424 -6.17 29.01 19.72
C CYS A 424 -5.27 28.79 20.94
N ARG A 425 -4.47 29.78 21.39
CA ARG A 425 -3.57 29.61 22.55
C ARG A 425 -4.23 29.85 23.91
N ARG A 426 -5.42 30.45 23.97
CA ARG A 426 -6.10 30.74 25.25
C ARG A 426 -6.97 29.58 25.77
N SER A 427 -7.49 28.72 24.91
CA SER A 427 -8.34 27.60 25.33
C SER A 427 -7.57 26.44 25.96
N SER A 428 -6.28 26.25 25.63
CA SER A 428 -5.46 25.16 26.20
C SER A 428 -4.91 25.45 27.60
N ARG A 429 -4.85 26.72 28.03
CA ARG A 429 -4.47 27.09 29.40
C ARG A 429 -5.63 26.93 30.39
N ALA A 430 -6.86 27.25 29.99
CA ALA A 430 -8.03 27.13 30.86
C ALA A 430 -8.41 25.67 31.19
N ALA A 431 -8.11 24.73 30.29
CA ALA A 431 -8.40 23.31 30.52
C ALA A 431 -7.40 22.62 31.48
N LYS A 432 -6.17 23.14 31.60
CA LYS A 432 -5.15 22.54 32.49
C LYS A 432 -5.33 22.91 33.96
N THR A 433 -5.90 24.08 34.26
CA THR A 433 -6.11 24.52 35.65
C THR A 433 -7.35 23.89 36.29
N ARG A 434 -8.24 23.25 35.51
CA ARG A 434 -9.46 22.60 36.01
C ARG A 434 -9.35 21.10 36.26
N ALA A 435 -8.22 20.48 35.93
CA ALA A 435 -8.03 19.02 36.03
C ALA A 435 -7.07 18.56 37.13
N GLY A 436 -6.41 19.46 37.87
CA GLY A 436 -5.67 19.11 39.10
C GLY A 436 -4.68 17.94 38.97
N ILE A 437 -3.93 17.86 37.87
CA ILE A 437 -2.88 16.85 37.68
C ILE A 437 -1.58 17.63 37.40
N ALA A 438 -0.60 17.44 38.29
CA ALA A 438 0.74 18.00 38.21
C ALA A 438 1.53 17.45 37.01
#